data_AF-A0A3N7DDB2-F1
#
_entry.id   AF-A0A3N7DDB2-F1
#
_cell.length_a   1.000
_cell.length_b   1.000
_cell.length_c   1.000
_cell.angle_alpha   90.00
_cell.angle_beta   90.00
_cell.angle_gamma   90.00
#
_symmetry.space_group_name_H-M   'P 1'
#
loop_
_entity.id
_entity.type
_entity.pdbx_description
1 polymer ?
#
loop_
_entity_poly.entity_id
_entity_poly.type
_entity_poly.pdbx_seq_one_letter_code
_entity_poly.pdbx_strand_id
1 'polypeptide(L)'
;MNLIPFILLLIACIQSAYGQQVHAPAKSYLRFEAAEVRGTEVKETVQGNLTKVYTSGGFIHVHTTTAFNGLIHKLSEKNTKNETKVREGGFEVYIYPGQEFSINVLDRNNDTVLSSYVIKRPKLIPEVRFFHQAENSENPFHISSSVDHSDELSTSPGEIKLGISARTDFKDMELEYTLINLKTRRVQSGVGKTGFDSLKLIANTDYELRVNYVVQKESQQLTYIHVKPYWYQSLISYVIFLFVVVVIGFLLITRGLKNKVRSSQKEQQKMEEAAIRLQSLLNPHFTFNALSSIQGLMNTGRIEEANHYLQEFSLLLRKTLAKSKAVFNSLDQELEMMRMYLNLEALRFNFSWDIEVAPELDTSDIEIPTLLLQPLIENAVKHGLSGLGDQGRLLIICREGEKKNTFVVIVKDNGTWLDKKTDSGYGLSLTAERILTINKLREEQAIVLDFHKQSGTEAILTFHNWINN
;
A
#
# COMPACT_ATOMS: atom_id res chain seq x y z
N MET A 1 -74.14 33.71 2.43
CA MET A 1 -74.71 34.71 1.50
C MET A 1 -73.55 35.49 0.87
N ASN A 2 -73.16 35.02 -0.32
CA ASN A 2 -72.34 35.60 -1.39
C ASN A 2 -71.19 36.57 -1.07
N LEU A 3 -69.98 35.99 -1.03
CA LEU A 3 -68.65 36.60 -1.16
C LEU A 3 -68.35 37.19 -2.57
N ILE A 4 -69.36 37.35 -3.42
CA ILE A 4 -69.23 37.72 -4.84
C ILE A 4 -69.10 39.24 -5.08
N PRO A 5 -69.68 40.18 -4.30
CA PRO A 5 -69.53 41.61 -4.61
C PRO A 5 -68.18 42.21 -4.16
N PHE A 6 -67.45 41.56 -3.25
CA PHE A 6 -66.19 42.10 -2.71
C PHE A 6 -64.96 41.74 -3.58
N ILE A 7 -64.99 40.62 -4.29
CA ILE A 7 -63.96 40.23 -5.26
C ILE A 7 -64.09 41.06 -6.55
N LEU A 8 -65.30 41.45 -6.94
CA LEU A 8 -65.54 42.34 -8.08
C LEU A 8 -65.06 43.78 -7.82
N LEU A 9 -65.10 44.28 -6.58
CA LEU A 9 -64.63 45.63 -6.25
C LEU A 9 -63.10 45.75 -6.28
N LEU A 10 -62.38 44.69 -5.93
CA LEU A 10 -60.91 44.68 -5.92
C LEU A 10 -60.32 44.47 -7.33
N ILE A 11 -61.02 43.73 -8.20
CA ILE A 11 -60.70 43.62 -9.63
C ILE A 11 -61.00 44.94 -10.36
N ALA A 12 -62.06 45.66 -9.96
CA ALA A 12 -62.38 46.98 -10.51
C ALA A 12 -61.36 48.07 -10.11
N CYS A 13 -60.81 48.04 -8.88
CA CYS A 13 -59.81 49.02 -8.45
C CYS A 13 -58.40 48.79 -9.00
N ILE A 14 -58.03 47.55 -9.38
CA ILE A 14 -56.74 47.29 -10.04
C ILE A 14 -56.84 47.56 -11.55
N GLN A 15 -58.03 47.42 -12.16
CA GLN A 15 -58.26 47.84 -13.55
C GLN A 15 -58.41 49.36 -13.72
N SER A 16 -58.83 50.10 -12.69
CA SER A 16 -58.95 51.57 -12.76
C SER A 16 -57.65 52.33 -12.51
N ALA A 17 -56.58 51.68 -12.04
CA ALA A 17 -55.27 52.31 -11.80
C ALA A 17 -54.28 52.19 -12.97
N TYR A 18 -54.59 51.38 -13.99
CA TYR A 18 -53.88 51.35 -15.29
C TYR A 18 -54.56 52.21 -16.37
N GLY A 19 -55.62 52.92 -15.99
CA GLY A 19 -56.39 53.82 -16.85
C GLY A 19 -56.05 55.29 -16.61
N GLN A 20 -54.78 55.66 -16.61
CA GLN A 20 -54.39 57.07 -16.70
C GLN A 20 -53.03 57.22 -17.39
N GLN A 21 -53.06 57.15 -18.72
CA GLN A 21 -52.10 57.88 -19.55
C GLN A 21 -52.86 58.64 -20.64
N VAL A 22 -53.15 59.89 -20.29
CA VAL A 22 -53.03 61.10 -21.12
C VAL A 22 -53.42 60.93 -22.58
N HIS A 23 -54.61 61.47 -22.91
CA HIS A 23 -55.01 61.80 -24.28
C HIS A 23 -53.87 62.52 -25.03
N ALA A 24 -53.37 61.85 -26.08
CA ALA A 24 -52.58 62.44 -27.14
C ALA A 24 -53.33 62.23 -28.47
N PRO A 25 -53.21 63.13 -29.46
CA PRO A 25 -54.13 63.22 -30.59
C PRO A 25 -54.07 61.96 -31.47
N ALA A 26 -55.16 61.66 -32.16
CA ALA A 26 -55.33 60.50 -33.04
C ALA A 26 -54.16 60.33 -34.04
N LYS A 27 -53.15 59.55 -33.66
CA LYS A 27 -52.14 58.98 -34.54
C LYS A 27 -52.44 57.50 -34.70
N SER A 28 -52.68 57.07 -35.92
CA SER A 28 -52.86 55.68 -36.32
C SER A 28 -51.58 54.89 -36.01
N TYR A 29 -51.65 53.88 -35.13
CA TYR A 29 -50.50 53.03 -34.76
C TYR A 29 -50.74 51.55 -35.10
N LEU A 30 -49.74 50.87 -35.65
CA LEU A 30 -49.70 49.41 -35.74
C LEU A 30 -49.38 48.82 -34.37
N ARG A 31 -50.07 47.74 -33.98
CA ARG A 31 -49.79 46.98 -32.75
C ARG A 31 -49.18 45.64 -33.13
N PHE A 32 -48.07 45.27 -32.51
CA PHE A 32 -47.35 44.03 -32.78
C PHE A 32 -47.57 43.05 -31.63
N GLU A 33 -48.11 41.87 -31.94
CA GLU A 33 -48.29 40.79 -30.97
C GLU A 33 -47.53 39.55 -31.40
N ALA A 34 -46.94 38.86 -30.43
CA ALA A 34 -46.31 37.58 -30.68
C ALA A 34 -47.37 36.53 -31.05
N ALA A 35 -47.18 35.85 -32.17
CA ALA A 35 -48.00 34.71 -32.53
C ALA A 35 -47.32 33.41 -32.06
N GLU A 36 -48.11 32.56 -31.41
CA GLU A 36 -47.86 31.12 -31.19
C GLU A 36 -46.86 30.66 -30.12
N VAL A 37 -45.68 31.26 -29.90
CA VAL A 37 -44.71 30.68 -28.96
C VAL A 37 -44.78 31.32 -27.56
N ARG A 38 -45.17 30.52 -26.55
CA ARG A 38 -45.21 30.94 -25.13
C ARG A 38 -43.82 31.41 -24.69
N GLY A 39 -43.74 32.62 -24.13
CA GLY A 39 -42.46 33.24 -23.73
C GLY A 39 -41.80 34.12 -24.80
N THR A 40 -42.44 34.34 -25.95
CA THR A 40 -42.00 35.35 -26.91
C THR A 40 -42.18 36.76 -26.35
N GLU A 41 -41.09 37.51 -26.30
CA GLU A 41 -41.10 38.94 -25.99
C GLU A 41 -41.04 39.78 -27.28
N VAL A 42 -41.86 40.83 -27.32
CA VAL A 42 -41.81 41.91 -28.32
C VAL A 42 -41.50 43.21 -27.59
N LYS A 43 -40.51 43.95 -28.08
CA LYS A 43 -40.11 45.26 -27.53
C LYS A 43 -40.22 46.33 -28.60
N GLU A 44 -40.85 47.45 -28.25
CA GLU A 44 -41.03 48.59 -29.15
C GLU A 44 -40.27 49.81 -28.64
N THR A 45 -39.51 50.46 -29.53
CA THR A 45 -38.81 51.71 -29.25
C THR A 45 -39.21 52.75 -30.29
N VAL A 46 -39.81 53.86 -29.84
CA VAL A 46 -40.29 54.93 -30.71
C VAL A 46 -39.24 56.05 -30.81
N GLN A 47 -38.84 56.42 -32.03
CA GLN A 47 -37.94 57.53 -32.34
C GLN A 47 -38.57 58.42 -33.43
N GLY A 48 -39.36 59.40 -33.04
CA GLY A 48 -40.07 60.29 -33.98
C GLY A 48 -41.14 59.55 -34.79
N ASN A 49 -41.02 59.55 -36.12
CA ASN A 49 -41.93 58.81 -37.03
C ASN A 49 -41.45 57.38 -37.33
N LEU A 50 -40.34 56.94 -36.74
CA LEU A 50 -39.79 55.60 -36.86
C LEU A 50 -40.03 54.81 -35.57
N THR A 51 -40.68 53.66 -35.69
CA THR A 51 -40.83 52.70 -34.57
C THR A 51 -40.00 51.46 -34.86
N LYS A 52 -39.08 51.11 -33.96
CA LYS A 52 -38.31 49.86 -34.04
C LYS A 52 -38.97 48.80 -33.17
N VAL A 53 -39.28 47.66 -33.77
CA VAL A 53 -39.90 46.51 -33.11
C VAL A 53 -38.89 45.38 -33.09
N TYR A 54 -38.59 44.86 -31.90
CA TYR A 54 -37.70 43.72 -31.72
C TYR A 54 -38.53 42.52 -31.26
N THR A 55 -38.43 41.41 -31.98
CA THR A 55 -39.08 40.15 -31.61
C THR A 55 -38.03 39.09 -31.29
N SER A 56 -38.29 38.28 -30.26
CA SER A 56 -37.52 37.05 -29.98
C SER A 56 -38.04 35.84 -30.78
N GLY A 57 -39.34 35.81 -31.08
CA GLY A 57 -40.02 34.76 -31.83
C GLY A 57 -40.12 35.06 -33.33
N GLY A 58 -40.44 34.04 -34.12
CA GLY A 58 -40.49 34.14 -35.58
C GLY A 58 -41.77 34.76 -36.13
N PHE A 59 -42.93 34.42 -35.57
CA PHE A 59 -44.21 34.92 -36.05
C PHE A 59 -44.65 36.17 -35.28
N ILE A 60 -45.00 37.23 -36.01
CA ILE A 60 -45.59 38.44 -35.44
C ILE A 60 -46.92 38.72 -36.14
N HIS A 61 -47.98 38.89 -35.35
CA HIS A 61 -49.23 39.48 -35.80
C HIS A 61 -49.14 41.01 -35.76
N VAL A 62 -49.36 41.64 -36.92
CA VAL A 62 -49.44 43.08 -37.06
C VAL A 62 -50.90 43.48 -37.13
N HIS A 63 -51.42 44.09 -36.06
CA HIS A 63 -52.79 44.58 -35.99
C HIS A 63 -52.88 46.04 -36.48
N THR A 64 -53.84 46.29 -37.37
CA THR A 64 -54.20 47.65 -37.82
C THR A 64 -55.32 48.21 -36.96
N THR A 65 -55.17 49.43 -36.43
CA THR A 65 -56.26 50.11 -35.70
C THR A 65 -57.32 50.68 -36.65
N THR A 66 -58.54 50.95 -36.16
CA THR A 66 -59.67 51.46 -36.97
C THR A 66 -59.41 52.83 -37.61
N ALA A 67 -58.41 53.57 -37.13
CA ALA A 67 -57.96 54.84 -37.70
C ALA A 67 -57.18 54.70 -39.03
N PHE A 68 -56.95 53.47 -39.53
CA PHE A 68 -56.25 53.22 -40.79
C PHE A 68 -57.15 53.05 -42.02
N ASN A 69 -58.49 53.14 -41.87
CA ASN A 69 -59.42 53.02 -43.00
C ASN A 69 -59.06 54.05 -44.09
N GLY A 70 -58.52 53.55 -45.22
CA GLY A 70 -58.08 54.38 -46.35
C GLY A 70 -56.58 54.65 -46.48
N LEU A 71 -55.68 54.04 -45.69
CA LEU A 71 -54.21 54.13 -45.85
C LEU A 71 -53.64 52.91 -46.60
N ILE A 72 -52.48 53.06 -47.25
CA ILE A 72 -51.78 51.95 -47.94
C ILE A 72 -50.59 51.51 -47.10
N HIS A 73 -50.49 50.19 -46.86
CA HIS A 73 -49.36 49.57 -46.17
C HIS A 73 -48.44 48.91 -47.21
N LYS A 74 -47.18 49.35 -47.28
CA LYS A 74 -46.14 48.67 -48.06
C LYS A 74 -45.18 47.96 -47.09
N LEU A 75 -45.13 46.64 -47.20
CA LEU A 75 -44.13 45.79 -46.54
C LEU A 75 -42.97 45.58 -47.50
N SER A 76 -41.75 45.85 -47.03
CA SER A 76 -40.51 45.59 -47.77
C SER A 76 -39.48 44.96 -46.84
N GLU A 77 -38.86 43.87 -47.30
CA GLU A 77 -37.69 43.30 -46.64
C GLU A 77 -36.43 44.11 -47.01
N LYS A 78 -35.64 44.47 -46.01
CA LYS A 78 -34.40 45.21 -46.23
C LYS A 78 -33.47 44.38 -47.13
N ASN A 79 -32.97 44.99 -48.20
CA ASN A 79 -32.15 44.39 -49.28
C ASN A 79 -32.92 43.61 -50.36
N THR A 80 -34.25 43.69 -50.43
CA THR A 80 -35.02 43.22 -51.59
C THR A 80 -35.87 44.33 -52.18
N LYS A 81 -36.09 44.32 -53.51
CA LYS A 81 -37.04 45.25 -54.19
C LYS A 81 -38.49 44.75 -54.14
N ASN A 82 -38.77 43.71 -53.37
CA ASN A 82 -40.10 43.13 -53.28
C ASN A 82 -40.95 43.93 -52.30
N GLU A 83 -41.87 44.72 -52.84
CA GLU A 83 -42.87 45.45 -52.07
C GLU A 83 -44.22 44.73 -52.19
N THR A 84 -44.80 44.36 -51.05
CA THR A 84 -46.14 43.76 -51.02
C THR A 84 -47.12 44.74 -50.41
N LYS A 85 -48.23 45.01 -51.11
CA LYS A 85 -49.36 45.78 -50.58
C LYS A 85 -50.18 44.88 -49.67
N VAL A 86 -50.37 45.29 -48.42
CA VAL A 86 -51.15 44.52 -47.45
C VAL A 86 -52.58 45.07 -47.34
N ARG A 87 -53.58 44.19 -47.35
CA ARG A 87 -55.01 44.54 -47.24
C ARG A 87 -55.42 44.76 -45.78
N GLU A 88 -56.50 45.52 -45.58
CA GLU A 88 -57.06 45.86 -44.26
C GLU A 88 -57.42 44.60 -43.46
N GLY A 89 -57.16 44.61 -42.15
CA GLY A 89 -57.48 43.49 -41.24
C GLY A 89 -56.29 42.91 -40.46
N GLY A 90 -55.09 43.47 -40.62
CA GLY A 90 -53.86 42.93 -40.04
C GLY A 90 -53.32 41.73 -40.80
N PHE A 91 -52.06 41.38 -40.54
CA PHE A 91 -51.38 40.29 -41.23
C PHE A 91 -50.32 39.66 -40.33
N GLU A 92 -49.95 38.43 -40.66
CA GLU A 92 -48.92 37.68 -39.97
C GLU A 92 -47.66 37.59 -40.85
N VAL A 93 -46.49 37.79 -40.25
CA VAL A 93 -45.20 37.65 -40.93
C VAL A 93 -44.30 36.75 -40.11
N TYR A 94 -43.68 35.79 -40.79
CA TYR A 94 -42.55 35.05 -40.25
C TYR A 94 -41.24 35.76 -40.57
N ILE A 95 -40.44 35.99 -39.54
CA ILE A 95 -39.13 36.66 -39.64
C ILE A 95 -38.05 35.66 -39.23
N TYR A 96 -37.07 35.43 -40.11
CA TYR A 96 -35.92 34.59 -39.80
C TYR A 96 -34.95 35.29 -38.84
N PRO A 97 -34.17 34.54 -38.02
CA PRO A 97 -33.08 35.09 -37.23
C PRO A 97 -32.11 35.96 -38.03
N GLY A 98 -31.88 37.19 -37.58
CA GLY A 98 -30.99 38.17 -38.23
C GLY A 98 -31.64 38.99 -39.34
N GLN A 99 -32.91 38.72 -39.70
CA GLN A 99 -33.64 39.41 -40.75
C GLN A 99 -34.31 40.70 -40.24
N GLU A 100 -34.45 41.69 -41.14
CA GLU A 100 -35.02 43.01 -40.85
C GLU A 100 -36.08 43.36 -41.91
N PHE A 101 -37.31 43.62 -41.45
CA PHE A 101 -38.41 44.07 -42.27
C PHE A 101 -38.73 45.53 -42.00
N SER A 102 -39.22 46.23 -43.02
CA SER A 102 -39.73 47.59 -42.90
C SER A 102 -41.18 47.64 -43.38
N ILE A 103 -42.04 48.30 -42.61
CA ILE A 103 -43.43 48.60 -42.97
C ILE A 103 -43.55 50.12 -43.02
N ASN A 104 -43.81 50.65 -44.21
CA ASN A 104 -44.12 52.06 -44.38
C ASN A 104 -45.63 52.23 -44.51
N VAL A 105 -46.18 53.11 -43.68
CA VAL A 105 -47.57 53.57 -43.77
C VAL A 105 -47.59 54.81 -44.63
N LEU A 106 -48.37 54.79 -45.71
CA LEU A 106 -48.42 55.85 -46.70
C LEU A 106 -49.82 56.44 -46.78
N ASP A 107 -49.90 57.76 -46.96
CA ASP A 107 -51.13 58.44 -47.31
C ASP A 107 -51.55 58.07 -48.75
N ARG A 108 -52.81 57.68 -48.92
CA ARG A 108 -53.39 57.18 -50.17
C ARG A 108 -53.41 58.22 -51.29
N ASN A 109 -53.42 59.51 -50.97
CA ASN A 109 -53.59 60.57 -51.96
C ASN A 109 -52.25 61.07 -52.55
N ASN A 110 -51.15 60.98 -51.80
CA ASN A 110 -49.85 61.57 -52.19
C ASN A 110 -48.64 60.63 -51.99
N ASP A 111 -48.85 59.39 -51.54
CA ASP A 111 -47.81 58.39 -51.23
C ASP A 111 -46.73 58.92 -50.26
N THR A 112 -47.08 59.88 -49.39
CA THR A 112 -46.16 60.39 -48.36
C THR A 112 -46.11 59.42 -47.18
N VAL A 113 -44.89 59.13 -46.69
CA VAL A 113 -44.67 58.24 -45.55
C VAL A 113 -45.11 58.94 -44.26
N LEU A 114 -46.19 58.46 -43.67
CA LEU A 114 -46.73 58.99 -42.41
C LEU A 114 -45.99 58.41 -41.19
N SER A 115 -45.67 57.12 -41.26
CA SER A 115 -44.91 56.41 -40.22
C SER A 115 -44.18 55.22 -40.80
N SER A 116 -42.99 54.94 -40.30
CA SER A 116 -42.18 53.79 -40.68
C SER A 116 -41.97 52.88 -39.48
N TYR A 117 -42.12 51.58 -39.67
CA TYR A 117 -41.87 50.55 -38.67
C TYR A 117 -40.76 49.65 -39.17
N VAL A 118 -39.76 49.41 -38.33
CA VAL A 118 -38.67 48.48 -38.65
C VAL A 118 -38.72 47.34 -37.65
N ILE A 119 -39.02 46.14 -38.14
CA ILE A 119 -39.11 44.93 -37.34
C ILE A 119 -37.80 44.15 -37.49
N LYS A 120 -37.16 43.82 -36.37
CA LYS A 120 -35.91 43.07 -36.31
C LYS A 120 -36.07 41.84 -35.44
N ARG A 121 -35.64 40.70 -35.95
CA ARG A 121 -35.42 39.50 -35.13
C ARG A 121 -33.92 39.30 -34.93
N PRO A 122 -33.32 39.76 -33.82
CA PRO A 122 -31.89 39.55 -33.60
C PRO A 122 -31.56 38.06 -33.47
N LYS A 123 -30.36 37.65 -33.89
CA LYS A 123 -29.87 36.28 -33.65
C LYS A 123 -29.53 36.13 -32.17
N LEU A 124 -30.28 35.31 -31.44
CA LEU A 124 -30.05 35.07 -30.02
C LEU A 124 -29.23 33.79 -29.84
N ILE A 125 -28.00 33.93 -29.36
CA ILE A 125 -27.14 32.82 -28.94
C ILE A 125 -26.97 32.92 -27.42
N PRO A 126 -27.22 31.84 -26.65
CA PRO A 126 -27.06 31.86 -25.21
C PRO A 126 -25.57 31.81 -24.83
N GLU A 127 -25.16 32.67 -23.90
CA GLU A 127 -23.83 32.61 -23.29
C GLU A 127 -23.83 31.66 -22.10
N VAL A 128 -22.94 30.67 -22.12
CA VAL A 128 -22.94 29.54 -21.20
C VAL A 128 -21.73 29.60 -20.27
N ARG A 129 -21.96 29.41 -18.96
CA ARG A 129 -20.93 29.37 -17.91
C ARG A 129 -20.99 28.05 -17.16
N PHE A 130 -19.83 27.49 -16.83
CA PHE A 130 -19.72 26.23 -16.10
C PHE A 130 -19.14 26.44 -14.70
N PHE A 131 -19.76 25.78 -13.70
CA PHE A 131 -19.39 25.87 -12.29
C PHE A 131 -19.17 24.45 -11.72
N HIS A 132 -18.08 24.23 -11.00
CA HIS A 132 -17.88 22.98 -10.26
C HIS A 132 -18.74 23.00 -8.99
N GLN A 133 -19.38 21.89 -8.64
CA GLN A 133 -20.31 21.82 -7.50
C GLN A 133 -19.62 22.00 -6.13
N ALA A 134 -18.33 21.66 -6.03
CA ALA A 134 -17.58 21.63 -4.77
C ALA A 134 -17.08 23.01 -4.30
N GLU A 135 -17.06 24.01 -5.18
CA GLU A 135 -16.68 25.37 -4.85
C GLU A 135 -17.71 26.30 -5.48
N ASN A 136 -18.26 27.24 -4.72
CA ASN A 136 -18.61 28.55 -5.28
C ASN A 136 -17.29 29.18 -5.78
N SER A 137 -16.70 28.60 -6.83
CA SER A 137 -15.45 29.06 -7.40
C SER A 137 -15.67 30.49 -7.83
N GLU A 138 -14.87 31.40 -7.29
CA GLU A 138 -14.83 32.81 -7.71
C GLU A 138 -14.55 32.95 -9.22
N ASN A 139 -14.07 31.89 -9.87
CA ASN A 139 -13.81 31.83 -11.30
C ASN A 139 -14.59 30.71 -12.00
N PRO A 140 -15.80 30.97 -12.53
CA PRO A 140 -16.44 30.09 -13.49
C PRO A 140 -15.64 29.99 -14.79
N PHE A 141 -15.73 28.84 -15.46
CA PHE A 141 -15.25 28.74 -16.84
C PHE A 141 -16.22 29.50 -17.73
N HIS A 142 -15.77 30.65 -18.24
CA HIS A 142 -16.55 31.47 -19.15
C HIS A 142 -16.28 31.03 -20.58
N ILE A 143 -17.32 30.54 -21.26
CA ILE A 143 -17.25 30.24 -22.68
C ILE A 143 -18.02 31.33 -23.41
N SER A 144 -17.29 32.28 -24.02
CA SER A 144 -17.89 33.35 -24.82
C SER A 144 -18.35 32.79 -26.16
N SER A 145 -19.59 33.04 -26.55
CA SER A 145 -20.08 32.75 -27.90
C SER A 145 -19.39 33.67 -28.92
N SER A 146 -18.19 33.30 -29.37
CA SER A 146 -17.58 33.93 -30.54
C SER A 146 -18.24 33.39 -31.81
N VAL A 147 -18.17 34.15 -32.90
CA VAL A 147 -18.88 33.85 -34.16
C VAL A 147 -18.37 32.55 -34.81
N ASP A 148 -17.22 32.02 -34.38
CA ASP A 148 -16.68 30.75 -34.85
C ASP A 148 -17.18 29.56 -34.02
N HIS A 149 -17.89 28.67 -34.71
CA HIS A 149 -18.68 27.57 -34.18
C HIS A 149 -17.85 26.38 -33.68
N SER A 150 -17.35 26.43 -32.44
CA SER A 150 -17.22 25.27 -31.52
C SER A 150 -16.25 25.61 -30.38
N ASP A 151 -16.75 25.65 -29.14
CA ASP A 151 -15.88 25.83 -27.98
C ASP A 151 -15.56 24.46 -27.34
N GLU A 152 -14.27 24.20 -27.08
CA GLU A 152 -13.80 23.00 -26.39
C GLU A 152 -13.55 23.28 -24.89
N LEU A 153 -14.12 22.46 -24.02
CA LEU A 153 -13.97 22.51 -22.57
C LEU A 153 -13.33 21.21 -22.07
N SER A 154 -12.16 21.30 -21.45
CA SER A 154 -11.53 20.17 -20.77
C SER A 154 -11.78 20.22 -19.27
N THR A 155 -12.37 19.16 -18.69
CA THR A 155 -12.73 19.12 -17.26
C THR A 155 -12.42 17.77 -16.60
N SER A 156 -12.43 17.76 -15.27
CA SER A 156 -12.31 16.54 -14.45
C SER A 156 -13.66 15.82 -14.34
N PRO A 157 -13.67 14.50 -14.09
CA PRO A 157 -14.91 13.75 -13.85
C PRO A 157 -15.66 14.29 -12.62
N GLY A 158 -16.98 14.45 -12.72
CA GLY A 158 -17.78 14.97 -11.62
C GLY A 158 -19.11 15.59 -12.04
N GLU A 159 -19.76 16.27 -11.11
CA GLU A 159 -20.96 17.06 -11.35
C GLU A 159 -20.59 18.52 -11.66
N ILE A 160 -21.06 19.01 -12.80
CA ILE A 160 -20.89 20.40 -13.22
C ILE A 160 -22.26 21.06 -13.28
N LYS A 161 -22.38 22.27 -12.75
CA LYS A 161 -23.57 23.10 -12.89
C LYS A 161 -23.42 24.04 -14.08
N LEU A 162 -24.49 24.18 -14.85
CA LEU A 162 -24.58 25.14 -15.95
C LEU A 162 -25.28 26.41 -15.46
N GLY A 163 -24.65 27.56 -15.63
CA GLY A 163 -25.26 28.87 -15.45
C GLY A 163 -25.20 29.67 -16.74
N ILE A 164 -26.06 30.67 -16.86
CA ILE A 164 -26.23 31.44 -18.11
C ILE A 164 -26.11 32.93 -17.80
N SER A 165 -25.40 33.68 -18.64
CA SER A 165 -25.32 35.14 -18.51
C SER A 165 -26.70 35.75 -18.81
N ALA A 166 -27.24 36.56 -17.90
CA ALA A 166 -28.46 37.32 -18.18
C ALA A 166 -28.21 38.33 -19.31
N ARG A 167 -29.00 38.29 -20.39
CA ARG A 167 -28.95 39.32 -21.44
C ARG A 167 -29.78 40.54 -21.06
N THR A 168 -29.35 41.70 -21.54
CA THR A 168 -30.07 42.98 -21.42
C THR A 168 -31.27 43.09 -22.35
N ASP A 169 -31.20 42.40 -23.50
CA ASP A 169 -32.08 42.64 -24.64
C ASP A 169 -33.46 42.01 -24.49
N PHE A 170 -33.57 40.86 -23.81
CA PHE A 170 -34.81 40.15 -23.50
C PHE A 170 -34.66 39.47 -22.12
N LYS A 171 -35.71 39.50 -21.30
CA LYS A 171 -35.67 38.92 -19.93
C LYS A 171 -36.47 37.61 -19.90
N ASP A 172 -36.20 36.78 -18.90
CA ASP A 172 -36.99 35.58 -18.57
C ASP A 172 -37.22 34.54 -19.69
N MET A 173 -36.37 34.52 -20.72
CA MET A 173 -36.45 33.55 -21.81
C MET A 173 -36.11 32.13 -21.33
N GLU A 174 -36.91 31.16 -21.76
CA GLU A 174 -36.67 29.74 -21.50
C GLU A 174 -35.61 29.17 -22.44
N LEU A 175 -34.74 28.33 -21.88
CA LEU A 175 -33.64 27.67 -22.58
C LEU A 175 -33.83 26.16 -22.56
N GLU A 176 -33.42 25.53 -23.65
CA GLU A 176 -33.38 24.08 -23.83
C GLU A 176 -31.91 23.66 -23.99
N TYR A 177 -31.47 22.65 -23.24
CA TYR A 177 -30.17 22.02 -23.44
C TYR A 177 -30.32 20.56 -23.86
N THR A 178 -29.32 20.08 -24.60
CA THR A 178 -29.17 18.68 -24.99
C THR A 178 -27.70 18.29 -24.84
N LEU A 179 -27.43 17.38 -23.91
CA LEU A 179 -26.13 16.77 -23.66
C LEU A 179 -26.10 15.38 -24.28
N ILE A 180 -25.16 15.15 -25.19
CA ILE A 180 -24.98 13.89 -25.91
C ILE A 180 -23.66 13.28 -25.49
N ASN A 181 -23.69 12.06 -24.96
CA ASN A 181 -22.49 11.28 -24.68
C ASN A 181 -22.00 10.64 -25.99
N LEU A 182 -20.83 11.05 -26.49
CA LEU A 182 -20.34 10.61 -27.81
C LEU A 182 -19.95 9.13 -27.84
N LYS A 183 -19.59 8.55 -26.69
CA LYS A 183 -19.21 7.13 -26.55
C LYS A 183 -20.40 6.18 -26.48
N THR A 184 -21.43 6.55 -25.73
CA THR A 184 -22.62 5.71 -25.48
C THR A 184 -23.85 6.11 -26.29
N ARG A 185 -23.80 7.25 -27.00
CA ARG A 185 -24.91 7.88 -27.73
C ARG A 185 -26.14 8.18 -26.87
N ARG A 186 -26.00 8.18 -25.53
CA ARG A 186 -27.08 8.59 -24.62
C ARG A 186 -27.27 10.09 -24.69
N VAL A 187 -28.54 10.50 -24.67
CA VAL A 187 -28.95 11.90 -24.74
C VAL A 187 -29.65 12.28 -23.44
N GLN A 188 -29.29 13.41 -22.88
CA GLN A 188 -29.94 14.03 -21.72
C GLN A 188 -30.34 15.45 -22.10
N SER A 189 -31.61 15.80 -21.93
CA SER A 189 -32.13 17.13 -22.26
C SER A 189 -32.92 17.71 -21.08
N GLY A 190 -33.03 19.03 -21.03
CA GLY A 190 -33.86 19.72 -20.04
C GLY A 190 -34.14 21.17 -20.42
N VAL A 191 -35.10 21.78 -19.72
CA VAL A 191 -35.58 23.14 -19.97
C VAL A 191 -35.54 23.96 -18.67
N GLY A 192 -35.13 25.22 -18.74
CA GLY A 192 -34.93 26.07 -17.56
C GLY A 192 -34.71 27.55 -17.91
N LYS A 193 -34.80 28.43 -16.91
CA LYS A 193 -34.70 29.90 -17.09
C LYS A 193 -33.36 30.51 -16.67
N THR A 194 -32.75 30.00 -15.61
CA THR A 194 -31.55 30.62 -14.98
C THR A 194 -30.38 29.66 -14.77
N GLY A 195 -30.61 28.37 -14.98
CA GLY A 195 -29.62 27.30 -14.84
C GLY A 195 -30.27 25.92 -14.95
N PHE A 196 -29.45 24.88 -15.09
CA PHE A 196 -29.91 23.49 -15.11
C PHE A 196 -29.38 22.71 -13.92
N ASP A 197 -30.11 21.67 -13.51
CA ASP A 197 -29.63 20.71 -12.51
C ASP A 197 -28.30 20.07 -12.95
N SER A 198 -27.50 19.68 -11.96
CA SER A 198 -26.13 19.15 -12.13
C SER A 198 -26.00 18.15 -13.28
N LEU A 199 -25.11 18.43 -14.22
CA LEU A 199 -24.72 17.55 -15.32
C LEU A 199 -23.69 16.56 -14.79
N LYS A 200 -24.04 15.27 -14.77
CA LYS A 200 -23.15 14.18 -14.34
C LYS A 200 -22.23 13.76 -15.48
N LEU A 201 -20.95 14.08 -15.37
CA LEU A 201 -19.93 13.75 -16.36
C LEU A 201 -19.11 12.54 -15.92
N ILE A 202 -19.14 11.49 -16.74
CA ILE A 202 -18.37 10.26 -16.55
C ILE A 202 -16.94 10.46 -17.06
N ALA A 203 -15.95 9.95 -16.31
CA ALA A 203 -14.55 10.00 -16.70
C ALA A 203 -14.26 9.37 -18.08
N ASN A 204 -13.22 9.86 -18.75
CA ASN A 204 -12.72 9.33 -20.02
C ASN A 204 -13.81 9.26 -21.09
N THR A 205 -14.61 10.32 -21.20
CA THR A 205 -15.76 10.39 -22.10
C THR A 205 -15.90 11.79 -22.66
N ASP A 206 -16.19 11.87 -23.96
CA ASP A 206 -16.47 13.12 -24.65
C ASP A 206 -17.98 13.36 -24.71
N TYR A 207 -18.37 14.60 -24.44
CA TYR A 207 -19.76 15.04 -24.52
C TYR A 207 -19.91 16.18 -25.50
N GLU A 208 -21.05 16.22 -26.16
CA GLU A 208 -21.49 17.34 -27.00
C GLU A 208 -22.68 18.00 -26.31
N LEU A 209 -22.51 19.27 -25.93
CA LEU A 209 -23.55 20.08 -25.31
C LEU A 209 -24.10 21.09 -26.33
N ARG A 210 -25.41 21.04 -26.55
CA ARG A 210 -26.16 22.00 -27.36
C ARG A 210 -27.08 22.81 -26.45
N VAL A 211 -27.03 24.13 -26.54
CA VAL A 211 -27.90 25.04 -25.78
C VAL A 211 -28.58 26.02 -26.72
N ASN A 212 -29.89 26.17 -26.63
CA ASN A 212 -30.65 27.14 -27.43
C ASN A 212 -31.81 27.74 -26.63
N TYR A 213 -32.30 28.90 -27.08
CA TYR A 213 -33.56 29.44 -26.57
C TYR A 213 -34.73 28.63 -27.13
N VAL A 214 -35.77 28.40 -26.32
CA VAL A 214 -36.98 27.65 -26.75
C VAL A 214 -37.66 28.35 -27.93
N VAL A 215 -37.63 29.69 -27.95
CA VAL A 215 -38.22 30.55 -29.00
C VAL A 215 -37.40 30.60 -30.30
N GLN A 216 -36.15 30.11 -30.30
CA GLN A 216 -35.23 30.20 -31.43
C GLN A 216 -34.31 28.98 -31.48
N LYS A 217 -34.90 27.84 -31.87
CA LYS A 217 -34.16 26.56 -31.97
C LYS A 217 -33.07 26.57 -33.03
N GLU A 218 -33.14 27.46 -34.02
CA GLU A 218 -32.13 27.51 -35.10
C GLU A 218 -30.80 28.15 -34.66
N SER A 219 -30.77 28.86 -33.53
CA SER A 219 -29.57 29.55 -33.03
C SER A 219 -29.04 28.85 -31.78
N GLN A 220 -28.30 27.77 -32.03
CA GLN A 220 -27.72 26.91 -30.99
C GLN A 220 -26.26 27.29 -30.69
N GLN A 221 -25.89 27.24 -29.42
CA GLN A 221 -24.51 27.22 -28.93
C GLN A 221 -24.06 25.76 -28.83
N LEU A 222 -22.92 25.43 -29.45
CA LEU A 222 -22.33 24.09 -29.46
C LEU A 222 -21.03 24.09 -28.65
N THR A 223 -20.91 23.18 -27.68
CA THR A 223 -19.72 23.03 -26.83
C THR A 223 -19.32 21.57 -26.72
N TYR A 224 -18.04 21.27 -26.96
CA TYR A 224 -17.47 19.93 -26.75
C TYR A 224 -16.82 19.85 -25.38
N ILE A 225 -17.19 18.86 -24.57
CA ILE A 225 -16.66 18.66 -23.22
C ILE A 225 -15.81 17.40 -23.18
N HIS A 226 -14.50 17.54 -23.00
CA HIS A 226 -13.55 16.46 -22.84
C HIS A 226 -13.30 16.18 -21.35
N VAL A 227 -13.69 14.99 -20.87
CA VAL A 227 -13.55 14.61 -19.46
C VAL A 227 -12.32 13.74 -19.27
N LYS A 228 -11.32 14.25 -18.53
CA LYS A 228 -10.05 13.54 -18.29
C LYS A 228 -10.27 12.18 -17.59
N PRO A 229 -9.50 11.14 -17.93
CA PRO A 229 -9.57 9.85 -17.22
C PRO A 229 -9.09 10.00 -15.77
N TYR A 230 -9.55 9.10 -14.89
CA TYR A 230 -8.97 8.99 -13.55
C TYR A 230 -7.51 8.54 -13.61
N TRP A 231 -6.70 8.93 -12.61
CA TRP A 231 -5.28 8.59 -12.54
C TRP A 231 -5.01 7.08 -12.60
N TYR A 232 -5.89 6.25 -12.03
CA TYR A 232 -5.78 4.78 -12.03
C TYR A 232 -6.22 4.11 -13.34
N GLN A 233 -6.79 4.86 -14.28
CA GLN A 233 -7.11 4.36 -15.63
C GLN A 233 -5.96 4.61 -16.61
N SER A 234 -4.87 5.21 -16.15
CA SER A 234 -3.69 5.43 -16.97
C SER A 234 -2.92 4.13 -17.20
N LEU A 235 -2.32 3.98 -18.38
CA LEU A 235 -1.41 2.86 -18.68
C LEU A 235 -0.25 2.76 -17.69
N ILE A 236 0.22 3.91 -17.19
CA ILE A 236 1.31 4.00 -16.21
C ILE A 236 0.95 3.24 -14.92
N SER A 237 -0.29 3.36 -14.44
CA SER A 237 -0.73 2.66 -13.22
C SER A 237 -0.68 1.13 -13.37
N TYR A 238 -1.06 0.59 -14.53
CA TYR A 238 -0.96 -0.84 -14.82
C TYR A 238 0.49 -1.32 -14.90
N VAL A 239 1.38 -0.52 -15.50
CA VAL A 239 2.82 -0.84 -15.56
C VAL A 239 3.44 -0.85 -14.16
N ILE A 240 3.10 0.12 -13.32
CA ILE A 240 3.57 0.17 -11.91
C ILE A 240 3.04 -1.05 -11.15
N PHE A 241 1.77 -1.42 -11.32
CA PHE A 241 1.20 -2.59 -10.66
C PHE A 241 1.92 -3.88 -11.07
N LEU A 242 2.16 -4.09 -12.37
CA LEU A 242 2.91 -5.24 -12.88
C LEU A 242 4.33 -5.28 -12.30
N PHE A 243 5.02 -4.12 -12.26
CA PHE A 243 6.35 -4.02 -11.67
C PHE A 243 6.37 -4.44 -10.20
N VAL A 244 5.40 -3.96 -9.40
CA VAL A 244 5.28 -4.34 -7.98
C VAL A 244 5.07 -5.86 -7.83
N VAL A 245 4.22 -6.46 -8.65
CA VAL A 245 3.99 -7.92 -8.63
C VAL A 245 5.27 -8.70 -8.94
N VAL A 246 6.03 -8.28 -9.96
CA VAL A 246 7.31 -8.92 -10.33
C VAL A 246 8.33 -8.80 -9.20
N VAL A 247 8.46 -7.62 -8.59
CA VAL A 247 9.39 -7.39 -7.47
C VAL A 247 9.04 -8.27 -6.26
N ILE A 248 7.75 -8.37 -5.91
CA ILE A 248 7.30 -9.24 -4.81
C ILE A 248 7.61 -10.71 -5.13
N GLY A 249 7.31 -11.17 -6.36
CA GLY A 249 7.63 -12.53 -6.79
C GLY A 249 9.13 -12.84 -6.71
N PHE A 250 9.98 -11.91 -7.17
CA PHE A 250 11.43 -12.05 -7.09
C PHE A 250 11.93 -12.12 -5.64
N LEU A 251 11.40 -11.29 -4.74
CA LEU A 251 11.74 -11.32 -3.31
C LEU A 251 11.33 -12.64 -2.64
N LEU A 252 10.19 -13.22 -3.00
CA LEU A 252 9.75 -14.52 -2.49
C LEU A 252 10.63 -15.66 -2.97
N ILE A 253 10.98 -15.68 -4.26
CA ILE A 253 11.87 -16.70 -4.86
C ILE A 253 13.25 -16.66 -4.21
N THR A 254 13.84 -15.46 -4.10
CA THR A 254 15.18 -15.30 -3.49
C THR A 254 15.20 -15.69 -2.02
N ARG A 255 14.14 -15.41 -1.25
CA ARG A 255 13.98 -15.89 0.12
C ARG A 255 13.90 -17.43 0.19
N GLY A 256 13.12 -18.05 -0.69
CA GLY A 256 13.00 -19.51 -0.78
C GLY A 256 14.34 -20.19 -1.05
N LEU A 257 15.10 -19.69 -2.04
CA LEU A 257 16.43 -20.21 -2.38
C LEU A 257 17.43 -20.07 -1.23
N LYS A 258 17.47 -18.90 -0.58
CA LYS A 258 18.35 -18.67 0.58
C LYS A 258 18.04 -19.62 1.74
N ASN A 259 16.77 -19.89 2.00
CA ASN A 259 16.37 -20.80 3.07
C ASN A 259 16.82 -22.24 2.79
N LYS A 260 16.73 -22.69 1.53
CA LYS A 260 17.18 -24.04 1.12
C LYS A 260 18.70 -24.21 1.22
N VAL A 261 19.47 -23.17 0.87
CA VAL A 261 20.93 -23.18 1.07
C VAL A 261 21.28 -23.24 2.55
N ARG A 262 20.61 -22.42 3.39
CA ARG A 262 20.84 -22.42 4.85
C ARG A 262 20.52 -23.76 5.50
N SER A 263 19.46 -24.45 5.07
CA SER A 263 19.13 -25.77 5.62
C SER A 263 20.20 -26.80 5.27
N SER A 264 20.68 -26.81 4.02
CA SER A 264 21.75 -27.71 3.59
C SER A 264 23.06 -27.43 4.32
N GLN A 265 23.41 -26.16 4.53
CA GLN A 265 24.60 -25.78 5.30
C GLN A 265 24.51 -26.23 6.77
N LYS A 266 23.35 -26.08 7.41
CA LYS A 266 23.13 -26.56 8.79
C LYS A 266 23.25 -28.08 8.88
N GLU A 267 22.77 -28.82 7.89
CA GLU A 267 22.89 -30.27 7.85
C GLU A 267 24.35 -30.70 7.70
N GLN A 268 25.09 -30.03 6.81
CA GLN A 268 26.52 -30.29 6.60
C GLN A 268 27.35 -29.97 7.85
N GLN A 269 27.08 -28.84 8.52
CA GLN A 269 27.71 -28.49 9.79
C GLN A 269 27.43 -29.54 10.87
N LYS A 270 26.19 -30.04 10.99
CA LYS A 270 25.87 -31.12 11.93
C LYS A 270 26.63 -32.41 11.63
N MET A 271 26.80 -32.76 10.35
CA MET A 271 27.58 -33.93 9.96
C MET A 271 29.08 -33.77 10.29
N GLU A 272 29.62 -32.58 10.03
CA GLU A 272 31.02 -32.24 10.33
C GLU A 272 31.27 -32.24 11.84
N GLU A 273 30.38 -31.62 12.64
CA GLU A 273 30.41 -31.68 14.10
C GLU A 273 30.30 -33.12 14.62
N ALA A 274 29.43 -33.94 14.03
CA ALA A 274 29.31 -35.36 14.40
C ALA A 274 30.58 -36.15 14.08
N ALA A 275 31.21 -35.89 12.93
CA ALA A 275 32.47 -36.53 12.53
C ALA A 275 33.63 -36.12 13.45
N ILE A 276 33.74 -34.84 13.79
CA ILE A 276 34.74 -34.31 14.73
C ILE A 276 34.54 -34.92 16.13
N ARG A 277 33.28 -35.02 16.61
CA ARG A 277 32.96 -35.72 17.86
C ARG A 277 33.36 -37.19 17.81
N LEU A 278 33.12 -37.87 16.69
CA LEU A 278 33.50 -39.27 16.52
C LEU A 278 35.02 -39.47 16.53
N GLN A 279 35.76 -38.53 15.93
CA GLN A 279 37.21 -38.56 15.87
C GLN A 279 37.87 -38.25 17.23
N SER A 280 37.29 -37.38 18.06
CA SER A 280 37.82 -37.08 19.40
C SER A 280 37.62 -38.21 20.41
N LEU A 281 36.68 -39.12 20.16
CA LEU A 281 36.38 -40.28 21.02
C LEU A 281 37.42 -41.40 20.92
N LEU A 282 38.18 -41.45 19.82
CA LEU A 282 39.32 -42.35 19.65
C LEU A 282 40.58 -41.52 19.78
N ASN A 283 41.15 -41.42 20.99
CA ASN A 283 42.44 -40.75 21.18
C ASN A 283 43.52 -41.49 20.35
N PRO A 284 43.98 -40.94 19.21
CA PRO A 284 44.87 -41.66 18.30
C PRO A 284 46.21 -41.96 18.96
N HIS A 285 46.64 -41.07 19.87
CA HIS A 285 47.85 -41.23 20.65
C HIS A 285 47.73 -42.35 21.69
N PHE A 286 46.60 -42.46 22.40
CA PHE A 286 46.37 -43.59 23.32
C PHE A 286 46.35 -44.92 22.56
N THR A 287 45.65 -44.97 21.43
CA THR A 287 45.55 -46.18 20.60
C THR A 287 46.93 -46.61 20.08
N PHE A 288 47.71 -45.67 19.55
CA PHE A 288 49.07 -45.95 19.06
C PHE A 288 50.01 -46.39 20.19
N ASN A 289 49.90 -45.76 21.35
CA ASN A 289 50.70 -46.12 22.53
C ASN A 289 50.37 -47.51 23.05
N ALA A 290 49.08 -47.84 23.17
CA ALA A 290 48.63 -49.16 23.59
C ALA A 290 49.18 -50.25 22.65
N LEU A 291 49.07 -50.05 21.33
CA LEU A 291 49.62 -50.96 20.33
C LEU A 291 51.16 -51.09 20.42
N SER A 292 51.86 -49.97 20.64
CA SER A 292 53.32 -49.96 20.81
C SER A 292 53.76 -50.69 22.09
N SER A 293 53.02 -50.53 23.19
CA SER A 293 53.27 -51.25 24.44
C SER A 293 53.03 -52.76 24.29
N ILE A 294 51.96 -53.16 23.61
CA ILE A 294 51.68 -54.57 23.28
C ILE A 294 52.83 -55.14 22.44
N GLN A 295 53.29 -54.40 21.41
CA GLN A 295 54.42 -54.80 20.59
C GLN A 295 55.71 -54.95 21.39
N GLY A 296 55.98 -54.03 22.34
CA GLY A 296 57.14 -54.11 23.23
C GLY A 296 57.12 -55.34 24.15
N LEU A 297 55.96 -55.67 24.73
CA LEU A 297 55.78 -56.88 25.55
C LEU A 297 55.96 -58.16 24.73
N MET A 298 55.44 -58.19 23.49
CA MET A 298 55.67 -59.31 22.57
C MET A 298 57.15 -59.48 22.23
N ASN A 299 57.84 -58.39 21.91
CA ASN A 299 59.26 -58.41 21.55
C ASN A 299 60.18 -58.84 22.71
N THR A 300 59.75 -58.63 23.96
CA THR A 300 60.50 -59.02 25.17
C THR A 300 60.11 -60.41 25.70
N GLY A 301 59.25 -61.15 24.99
CA GLY A 301 58.83 -62.50 25.37
C GLY A 301 57.76 -62.55 26.46
N ARG A 302 57.22 -61.42 26.90
CA ARG A 302 56.16 -61.31 27.94
C ARG A 302 54.77 -61.48 27.31
N ILE A 303 54.55 -62.62 26.67
CA ILE A 303 53.35 -62.88 25.84
C ILE A 303 52.05 -62.87 26.66
N GLU A 304 52.06 -63.41 27.88
CA GLU A 304 50.87 -63.43 28.75
C GLU A 304 50.42 -62.01 29.13
N GLU A 305 51.37 -61.14 29.46
CA GLU A 305 51.10 -59.74 29.78
C GLU A 305 50.63 -58.95 28.55
N ALA A 306 51.20 -59.22 27.37
CA ALA A 306 50.73 -58.64 26.12
C ALA A 306 49.26 -59.01 25.82
N ASN A 307 48.89 -60.27 26.05
CA ASN A 307 47.52 -60.74 25.86
C ASN A 307 46.55 -60.12 26.88
N HIS A 308 46.94 -60.04 28.14
CA HIS A 308 46.16 -59.37 29.18
C HIS A 308 45.94 -57.89 28.83
N TYR A 309 47.00 -57.18 28.43
CA TYR A 309 46.91 -55.78 28.00
C TYR A 309 45.95 -55.62 26.81
N LEU A 310 46.04 -56.49 25.81
CA LEU A 310 45.17 -56.44 24.62
C LEU A 310 43.69 -56.65 24.99
N GLN A 311 43.38 -57.55 25.92
CA GLN A 311 42.02 -57.79 26.39
C GLN A 311 41.45 -56.56 27.11
N GLU A 312 42.20 -56.01 28.07
CA GLU A 312 41.82 -54.81 28.82
C GLU A 312 41.64 -53.60 27.89
N PHE A 313 42.57 -53.41 26.94
CA PHE A 313 42.47 -52.36 25.93
C PHE A 313 41.23 -52.51 25.04
N SER A 314 40.92 -53.74 24.60
CA SER A 314 39.72 -54.03 23.80
C SER A 314 38.42 -53.83 24.58
N LEU A 315 38.42 -54.12 25.89
CA LEU A 315 37.28 -53.85 26.77
C LEU A 315 37.06 -52.36 26.94
N LEU A 316 38.12 -51.59 27.25
CA LEU A 316 38.08 -50.14 27.37
C LEU A 316 37.53 -49.49 26.09
N LEU A 317 38.09 -49.82 24.92
CA LEU A 317 37.63 -49.28 23.64
C LEU A 317 36.14 -49.54 23.38
N ARG A 318 35.66 -50.77 23.63
CA ARG A 318 34.24 -51.11 23.43
C ARG A 318 33.34 -50.30 24.37
N LYS A 319 33.73 -50.14 25.63
CA LYS A 319 32.96 -49.35 26.61
C LYS A 319 32.93 -47.86 26.24
N THR A 320 34.07 -47.27 25.87
CA THR A 320 34.15 -45.87 25.41
C THR A 320 33.27 -45.64 24.18
N LEU A 321 33.34 -46.51 23.16
CA LEU A 321 32.51 -46.39 21.95
C LEU A 321 31.02 -46.56 22.24
N ALA A 322 30.63 -47.53 23.09
CA ALA A 322 29.23 -47.75 23.44
C ALA A 322 28.60 -46.56 24.19
N LYS A 323 29.37 -45.90 25.06
CA LYS A 323 28.91 -44.80 25.92
C LYS A 323 29.04 -43.42 25.31
N SER A 324 29.82 -43.30 24.24
CA SER A 324 30.07 -42.04 23.53
C SER A 324 28.83 -41.32 22.96
N LYS A 325 27.71 -42.02 22.79
CA LYS A 325 26.45 -41.44 22.30
C LYS A 325 25.65 -40.72 23.38
N ALA A 326 25.87 -41.06 24.66
CA ALA A 326 25.16 -40.44 25.78
C ALA A 326 25.87 -39.14 26.19
N VAL A 327 25.08 -38.08 26.41
CA VAL A 327 25.62 -36.77 26.84
C VAL A 327 26.07 -36.79 28.29
N PHE A 328 25.39 -37.60 29.12
CA PHE A 328 25.67 -37.83 30.54
C PHE A 328 25.76 -39.33 30.83
N ASN A 329 26.58 -39.71 31.81
CA ASN A 329 26.72 -41.05 32.37
C ASN A 329 26.78 -41.00 33.91
N SER A 330 26.52 -42.11 34.59
CA SER A 330 26.73 -42.14 36.04
C SER A 330 28.21 -41.98 36.38
N LEU A 331 28.50 -41.34 37.52
CA LEU A 331 29.85 -41.20 38.05
C LEU A 331 30.51 -42.55 38.23
N ASP A 332 29.75 -43.57 38.65
CA ASP A 332 30.22 -44.95 38.75
C ASP A 332 30.80 -45.47 37.42
N GLN A 333 30.08 -45.25 36.31
CA GLN A 333 30.53 -45.67 34.98
C GLN A 333 31.78 -44.92 34.53
N GLU A 334 31.86 -43.62 34.83
CA GLU A 334 33.06 -42.84 34.54
C GLU A 334 34.27 -43.34 35.34
N LEU A 335 34.10 -43.58 36.64
CA LEU A 335 35.16 -44.11 37.51
C LEU A 335 35.59 -45.52 37.08
N GLU A 336 34.66 -46.39 36.66
CA GLU A 336 34.98 -47.71 36.10
C GLU A 336 35.85 -47.58 34.85
N MET A 337 35.53 -46.64 33.95
CA MET A 337 36.38 -46.35 32.79
C MET A 337 37.77 -45.85 33.19
N MET A 338 37.85 -45.00 34.21
CA MET A 338 39.12 -44.48 34.71
C MET A 338 39.98 -45.57 35.35
N ARG A 339 39.37 -46.53 36.08
CA ARG A 339 40.10 -47.70 36.62
C ARG A 339 40.74 -48.53 35.51
N MET A 340 39.99 -48.84 34.45
CA MET A 340 40.51 -49.59 33.29
C MET A 340 41.65 -48.81 32.60
N TYR A 341 41.47 -47.51 32.39
CA TYR A 341 42.50 -46.65 31.80
C TYR A 341 43.78 -46.61 32.66
N LEU A 342 43.64 -46.38 33.96
CA LEU A 342 44.77 -46.29 34.89
C LEU A 342 45.50 -47.60 35.05
N ASN A 343 44.80 -48.74 35.03
CA ASN A 343 45.45 -50.06 34.99
C ASN A 343 46.35 -50.22 33.76
N LEU A 344 45.86 -49.85 32.58
CA LEU A 344 46.64 -49.95 31.34
C LEU A 344 47.86 -49.03 31.33
N GLU A 345 47.72 -47.80 31.81
CA GLU A 345 48.85 -46.87 31.86
C GLU A 345 49.83 -47.21 32.99
N ALA A 346 49.36 -47.76 34.12
CA ALA A 346 50.23 -48.20 35.22
C ALA A 346 51.14 -49.35 34.78
N LEU A 347 50.67 -50.26 33.92
CA LEU A 347 51.51 -51.29 33.28
C LEU A 347 52.63 -50.70 32.42
N ARG A 348 52.46 -49.47 31.91
CA ARG A 348 53.42 -48.81 31.01
C ARG A 348 54.40 -47.91 31.74
N PHE A 349 53.91 -47.06 32.63
CA PHE A 349 54.71 -46.04 33.32
C PHE A 349 55.11 -46.43 34.74
N ASN A 350 54.60 -47.57 35.23
CA ASN A 350 54.95 -48.16 36.52
C ASN A 350 54.69 -47.22 37.71
N PHE A 351 53.48 -46.67 37.81
CA PHE A 351 53.02 -45.82 38.92
C PHE A 351 51.91 -46.49 39.72
N SER A 352 51.62 -45.99 40.92
CA SER A 352 50.47 -46.45 41.71
C SER A 352 49.34 -45.43 41.69
N TRP A 353 48.10 -45.91 41.73
CA TRP A 353 46.91 -45.06 41.75
C TRP A 353 45.89 -45.58 42.75
N ASP A 354 45.05 -44.66 43.25
CA ASP A 354 43.90 -45.01 44.07
C ASP A 354 42.69 -44.12 43.76
N ILE A 355 41.49 -44.63 44.04
CA ILE A 355 40.21 -43.92 43.91
C ILE A 355 39.47 -44.03 45.23
N GLU A 356 39.40 -42.90 45.93
CA GLU A 356 38.65 -42.75 47.18
C GLU A 356 37.28 -42.13 46.87
N VAL A 357 36.21 -42.81 47.29
CA VAL A 357 34.84 -42.31 47.18
C VAL A 357 34.27 -42.20 48.58
N ALA A 358 33.77 -41.02 48.93
CA ALA A 358 33.11 -40.78 50.20
C ALA A 358 31.87 -41.69 50.35
N PRO A 359 31.67 -42.38 51.49
CA PRO A 359 30.55 -43.31 51.69
C PRO A 359 29.16 -42.71 51.48
N GLU A 360 29.04 -41.40 51.65
CA GLU A 360 27.79 -40.65 51.51
C GLU A 360 27.38 -40.43 50.04
N LEU A 361 28.29 -40.66 49.08
CA LEU A 361 28.00 -40.51 47.65
C LEU A 361 27.47 -41.81 47.05
N ASP A 362 26.23 -41.80 46.57
CA ASP A 362 25.76 -42.81 45.63
C ASP A 362 26.24 -42.47 44.21
N THR A 363 27.35 -43.07 43.81
CA THR A 363 27.97 -42.84 42.49
C THR A 363 27.10 -43.32 41.33
N SER A 364 26.10 -44.18 41.57
CA SER A 364 25.18 -44.67 40.54
C SER A 364 24.14 -43.63 40.17
N ASP A 365 23.75 -42.78 41.11
CA ASP A 365 22.69 -41.77 40.97
C ASP A 365 23.23 -40.39 40.54
N ILE A 366 24.54 -40.18 40.56
CA ILE A 366 25.18 -38.93 40.15
C ILE A 366 25.48 -38.97 38.64
N GLU A 367 24.74 -38.24 37.82
CA GLU A 367 24.97 -38.15 36.38
C GLU A 367 25.98 -37.05 36.00
N ILE A 368 27.19 -37.39 35.57
CA ILE A 368 28.17 -36.43 35.07
C ILE A 368 28.30 -36.46 33.54
N PRO A 369 28.85 -35.40 32.90
CA PRO A 369 29.10 -35.43 31.46
C PRO A 369 30.09 -36.55 31.10
N THR A 370 29.74 -37.39 30.11
CA THR A 370 30.52 -38.57 29.72
C THR A 370 31.95 -38.20 29.30
N LEU A 371 33.00 -38.90 29.76
CA LEU A 371 34.40 -38.62 29.39
C LEU A 371 34.89 -37.23 29.85
N LEU A 372 34.35 -36.68 30.93
CA LEU A 372 34.82 -35.41 31.50
C LEU A 372 36.09 -35.61 32.35
N LEU A 373 36.26 -36.76 33.01
CA LEU A 373 37.41 -37.03 33.87
C LEU A 373 38.64 -37.46 33.08
N GLN A 374 38.43 -38.12 31.93
CA GLN A 374 39.48 -38.69 31.11
C GLN A 374 40.60 -37.68 30.76
N PRO A 375 40.33 -36.45 30.26
CA PRO A 375 41.40 -35.54 29.88
C PRO A 375 42.27 -35.08 31.07
N LEU A 376 41.66 -34.95 32.26
CA LEU A 376 42.39 -34.57 33.48
C LEU A 376 43.34 -35.69 33.91
N ILE A 377 42.86 -36.92 33.88
CA ILE A 377 43.62 -38.11 34.25
C ILE A 377 44.71 -38.41 33.23
N GLU A 378 44.41 -38.29 31.93
CA GLU A 378 45.42 -38.40 30.87
C GLU A 378 46.54 -37.37 31.07
N ASN A 379 46.18 -36.13 31.41
CA ASN A 379 47.16 -35.08 31.65
C ASN A 379 48.04 -35.39 32.87
N ALA A 380 47.44 -35.84 33.98
CA ALA A 380 48.16 -36.24 35.18
C ALA A 380 49.14 -37.40 34.91
N VAL A 381 48.70 -38.45 34.20
CA VAL A 381 49.56 -39.60 33.86
C VAL A 381 50.69 -39.20 32.90
N LYS A 382 50.37 -38.55 31.78
CA LYS A 382 51.36 -38.24 30.73
C LYS A 382 52.37 -37.19 31.17
N HIS A 383 51.92 -36.13 31.83
CA HIS A 383 52.79 -35.00 32.16
C HIS A 383 53.24 -35.01 33.62
N GLY A 384 52.39 -35.47 34.53
CA GLY A 384 52.74 -35.57 35.95
C GLY A 384 53.61 -36.79 36.27
N LEU A 385 53.25 -37.97 35.74
CA LEU A 385 53.78 -39.25 36.25
C LEU A 385 54.79 -39.96 35.34
N SER A 386 54.78 -39.70 34.02
CA SER A 386 55.56 -40.48 33.04
C SER A 386 57.07 -40.56 33.27
N GLY A 387 57.64 -39.65 34.06
CA GLY A 387 59.07 -39.63 34.43
C GLY A 387 59.39 -40.08 35.86
N LEU A 388 58.39 -40.43 36.68
CA LEU A 388 58.59 -40.74 38.10
C LEU A 388 58.73 -42.24 38.42
N GLY A 389 58.31 -43.11 37.50
CA GLY A 389 58.31 -44.57 37.73
C GLY A 389 57.57 -44.93 39.03
N ASP A 390 58.16 -45.82 39.84
CA ASP A 390 57.57 -46.35 41.08
C ASP A 390 57.22 -45.28 42.12
N GLN A 391 57.80 -44.08 42.01
CA GLN A 391 57.51 -42.95 42.89
C GLN A 391 56.24 -42.19 42.48
N GLY A 392 55.72 -42.46 41.28
CA GLY A 392 54.49 -41.84 40.79
C GLY A 392 53.27 -42.28 41.59
N ARG A 393 52.45 -41.29 41.98
CA ARG A 393 51.20 -41.49 42.72
C ARG A 393 50.10 -40.63 42.12
N LEU A 394 48.99 -41.27 41.76
CA LEU A 394 47.74 -40.61 41.39
C LEU A 394 46.66 -40.91 42.43
N LEU A 395 45.92 -39.90 42.87
CA LEU A 395 44.78 -40.07 43.76
C LEU A 395 43.58 -39.35 43.17
N ILE A 396 42.46 -40.08 43.03
CA ILE A 396 41.16 -39.50 42.67
C ILE A 396 40.27 -39.52 43.90
N ILE A 397 39.75 -38.37 44.31
CA ILE A 397 38.88 -38.24 45.49
C ILE A 397 37.52 -37.74 45.02
N CYS A 398 36.46 -38.47 45.33
CA CYS A 398 35.07 -38.06 45.12
C CYS A 398 34.42 -37.81 46.49
N ARG A 399 33.92 -36.60 46.74
CA ARG A 399 33.25 -36.25 48.00
C ARG A 399 32.17 -35.18 47.81
N GLU A 400 31.28 -35.02 48.78
CA GLU A 400 30.40 -33.85 48.82
C GLU A 400 31.23 -32.55 48.94
N GLY A 401 30.72 -31.49 48.32
CA GLY A 401 31.30 -30.15 48.41
C GLY A 401 30.82 -29.39 49.63
N GLU A 402 31.46 -28.26 49.93
CA GLU A 402 31.17 -27.45 51.13
C GLU A 402 29.77 -26.81 51.11
N LYS A 403 29.15 -26.69 49.93
CA LYS A 403 27.81 -26.12 49.75
C LYS A 403 26.79 -27.25 49.61
N LYS A 404 25.54 -26.98 50.01
CA LYS A 404 24.44 -27.93 49.84
C LYS A 404 24.27 -28.32 48.37
N ASN A 405 23.97 -29.60 48.12
CA ASN A 405 23.76 -30.16 46.78
C ASN A 405 24.99 -30.05 45.86
N THR A 406 26.20 -29.96 46.41
CA THR A 406 27.43 -29.89 45.62
C THR A 406 28.28 -31.14 45.81
N PHE A 407 28.97 -31.54 44.75
CA PHE A 407 29.93 -32.64 44.80
C PHE A 407 31.23 -32.24 44.09
N VAL A 408 32.32 -32.83 44.53
CA VAL A 408 33.67 -32.50 44.09
C VAL A 408 34.41 -33.77 43.66
N VAL A 409 35.05 -33.71 42.49
CA VAL A 409 36.08 -34.67 42.07
C VAL A 409 37.43 -33.97 42.10
N ILE A 410 38.39 -34.57 42.80
CA ILE A 410 39.76 -34.08 42.89
C ILE A 410 40.66 -35.11 42.22
N VAL A 411 41.44 -34.70 41.23
CA VAL A 411 42.48 -35.52 40.61
C VAL A 411 43.83 -34.94 41.04
N LYS A 412 44.58 -35.69 41.84
CA LYS A 412 45.84 -35.26 42.43
C LYS A 412 46.99 -36.15 42.00
N ASP A 413 48.05 -35.55 41.48
CA ASP A 413 49.33 -36.22 41.22
C ASP A 413 50.49 -35.57 41.98
N ASN A 414 51.53 -36.35 42.23
CA ASN A 414 52.79 -35.88 42.82
C ASN A 414 53.85 -35.47 41.78
N GLY A 415 53.41 -35.21 40.55
CA GLY A 415 54.23 -34.83 39.41
C GLY A 415 54.65 -33.36 39.39
N THR A 416 55.43 -32.99 38.38
CA THR A 416 55.76 -31.57 38.13
C THR A 416 54.88 -31.03 37.00
N TRP A 417 54.16 -29.94 37.26
CA TRP A 417 53.38 -29.26 36.22
C TRP A 417 54.34 -28.56 35.24
N LEU A 418 54.46 -29.10 34.03
CA LEU A 418 55.23 -28.48 32.97
C LEU A 418 54.38 -27.41 32.26
N ASP A 419 54.63 -26.13 32.57
CA ASP A 419 54.00 -24.96 31.93
C ASP A 419 54.49 -24.74 30.48
N LYS A 420 54.73 -25.81 29.71
CA LYS A 420 55.24 -25.70 28.34
C LYS A 420 54.14 -25.33 27.35
N LYS A 421 54.31 -24.15 26.75
CA LYS A 421 53.49 -23.47 25.74
C LYS A 421 53.34 -24.17 24.37
N THR A 422 53.67 -25.45 24.22
CA THR A 422 53.65 -26.12 22.91
C THR A 422 53.08 -27.54 23.02
N ASP A 423 51.91 -27.72 22.40
CA ASP A 423 51.17 -28.96 22.11
C ASP A 423 50.35 -29.69 23.20
N SER A 424 50.48 -29.39 24.49
CA SER A 424 49.68 -30.06 25.55
C SER A 424 48.33 -29.39 25.87
N GLY A 425 48.04 -28.23 25.29
CA GLY A 425 46.88 -27.40 25.64
C GLY A 425 45.53 -27.85 25.06
N TYR A 426 45.50 -28.64 23.99
CA TYR A 426 44.26 -28.96 23.27
C TYR A 426 43.25 -29.74 24.13
N GLY A 427 43.70 -30.77 24.86
CA GLY A 427 42.80 -31.62 25.66
C GLY A 427 42.14 -30.88 26.82
N LEU A 428 42.91 -30.08 27.56
CA LEU A 428 42.39 -29.26 28.66
C LEU A 428 41.58 -28.07 28.17
N SER A 429 41.96 -27.44 27.04
CA SER A 429 41.17 -26.35 26.45
C SER A 429 39.82 -26.85 25.93
N LEU A 430 39.79 -28.01 25.29
CA LEU A 430 38.55 -28.69 24.87
C LEU A 430 37.67 -29.03 26.08
N THR A 431 38.28 -29.47 27.19
CA THR A 431 37.57 -29.74 28.44
C THR A 431 36.94 -28.47 29.01
N ALA A 432 37.69 -27.35 29.03
CA ALA A 432 37.17 -26.06 29.48
C ALA A 432 36.04 -25.54 28.58
N GLU A 433 36.18 -25.63 27.26
CA GLU A 433 35.14 -25.24 26.30
C GLU A 433 33.87 -26.09 26.45
N ARG A 434 34.05 -27.39 26.73
CA ARG A 434 32.96 -28.31 26.99
C ARG A 434 32.21 -27.96 28.28
N ILE A 435 32.94 -27.66 29.36
CA ILE A 435 32.35 -27.19 30.63
C ILE A 435 31.53 -25.91 30.41
N LEU A 436 32.08 -24.92 29.68
CA LEU A 436 31.37 -23.69 29.34
C LEU A 436 30.09 -23.95 28.55
N THR A 437 30.11 -24.91 27.62
CA THR A 437 28.94 -25.30 26.83
C THR A 437 27.87 -25.95 27.70
N ILE A 438 28.27 -26.82 28.64
CA ILE A 438 27.34 -27.49 29.56
C ILE A 438 26.71 -26.49 30.53
N ASN A 439 27.49 -25.57 31.08
CA ASN A 439 26.98 -24.53 31.98
C ASN A 439 25.95 -23.60 31.29
N LYS A 440 26.09 -23.36 29.98
CA LYS A 440 25.08 -22.64 29.18
C LYS A 440 23.78 -23.43 28.98
N LEU A 441 23.86 -24.76 29.00
CA LEU A 441 22.70 -25.65 28.81
C LEU A 441 21.97 -25.94 30.13
N ARG A 442 22.67 -25.85 31.27
CA ARG A 442 22.13 -26.09 32.61
C ARG A 442 22.47 -24.92 33.53
N GLU A 443 21.69 -23.84 33.45
CA GLU A 443 21.95 -22.60 34.19
C GLU A 443 21.94 -22.78 35.72
N GLU A 444 21.15 -23.74 36.23
CA GLU A 444 21.06 -24.03 37.67
C GLU A 444 22.10 -25.04 38.17
N GLN A 445 22.79 -25.74 37.26
CA GLN A 445 23.77 -26.77 37.57
C GLN A 445 25.10 -26.45 36.89
N ALA A 446 26.00 -25.79 37.61
CA ALA A 446 27.26 -25.31 37.07
C ALA A 446 28.43 -26.23 37.44
N ILE A 447 29.34 -26.42 36.49
CA ILE A 447 30.61 -27.12 36.68
C ILE A 447 31.74 -26.10 36.68
N VAL A 448 32.62 -26.15 37.68
CA VAL A 448 33.81 -25.30 37.78
C VAL A 448 35.05 -26.20 37.80
N LEU A 449 36.07 -25.84 37.03
CA LEU A 449 37.36 -26.54 36.99
C LEU A 449 38.46 -25.60 37.48
N ASP A 450 39.09 -25.96 38.59
CA ASP A 450 40.20 -25.22 39.19
C ASP A 450 41.48 -26.08 39.23
N PHE A 451 42.64 -25.42 39.27
CA PHE A 451 43.94 -26.08 39.37
C PHE A 451 44.77 -25.48 40.52
N HIS A 452 45.27 -26.33 41.41
CA HIS A 452 46.24 -25.96 42.43
C HIS A 452 47.62 -26.54 42.15
N LYS A 453 48.67 -25.73 42.33
CA LYS A 453 50.07 -26.04 42.00
C LYS A 453 50.97 -25.70 43.19
N GLN A 454 51.08 -26.59 44.18
CA GLN A 454 51.93 -26.34 45.36
C GLN A 454 53.00 -27.43 45.62
N SER A 455 52.75 -28.71 45.29
CA SER A 455 53.72 -29.83 45.42
C SER A 455 53.28 -31.04 44.57
N GLY A 456 52.87 -30.76 43.34
CA GLY A 456 52.04 -31.65 42.52
C GLY A 456 51.06 -30.85 41.68
N THR A 457 50.24 -31.55 40.90
CA THR A 457 49.07 -30.94 40.27
C THR A 457 47.81 -31.48 40.93
N GLU A 458 46.91 -30.57 41.30
CA GLU A 458 45.57 -30.92 41.77
C GLU A 458 44.55 -30.23 40.86
N ALA A 459 43.78 -31.03 40.13
CA ALA A 459 42.65 -30.56 39.33
C ALA A 459 41.36 -30.82 40.11
N ILE A 460 40.57 -29.77 40.33
CA ILE A 460 39.36 -29.82 41.15
C ILE A 460 38.16 -29.51 40.26
N LEU A 461 37.28 -30.49 40.09
CA LEU A 461 35.98 -30.31 39.45
C LEU A 461 34.92 -30.17 40.53
N THR A 462 34.28 -29.00 40.59
CA THR A 462 33.16 -28.74 41.49
C THR A 462 31.86 -28.71 40.69
N PHE A 463 30.90 -29.55 41.07
CA PHE A 463 29.58 -29.64 40.48
C PHE A 463 28.56 -29.01 41.44
N HIS A 464 28.00 -27.87 41.06
CA HIS A 464 27.01 -27.15 41.86
C HIS A 464 25.58 -27.62 41.58
N ASN A 465 24.77 -27.81 42.63
CA ASN A 465 23.38 -28.26 42.55
C ASN A 465 23.20 -29.60 41.80
N TRP A 466 24.14 -30.52 41.98
CA TRP A 466 24.24 -31.75 41.18
C TRP A 466 23.72 -32.99 41.90
N ILE A 467 23.60 -32.94 43.23
CA ILE A 467 23.03 -33.99 44.06
C ILE A 467 21.67 -33.50 44.56
N ASN A 468 20.62 -34.32 44.40
CA ASN A 468 19.33 -34.06 44.99
C ASN A 468 19.26 -34.77 46.35
N ASN A 469 19.31 -34.02 47.45
CA ASN A 469 18.93 -34.52 48.77
C ASN A 469 17.42 -34.63 48.94
#